data_AF-A0A4R4F9P8-F1
#
_entry.id   AF-A0A4R4F9P8-F1
#
_cell.length_a   1.000
_cell.length_b   1.000
_cell.length_c   1.000
_cell.angle_alpha   90.00
_cell.angle_beta   90.00
_cell.angle_gamma   90.00
#
_symmetry.space_group_name_H-M   'P 1'
#
loop_
_entity.id
_entity.type
_entity.pdbx_description
1 polymer ?
#
loop_
_entity_poly.entity_id
_entity_poly.type
_entity_poly.pdbx_seq_one_letter_code
_entity_poly.pdbx_strand_id
1 'polypeptide(L)' 'MDLNIILSITVILSGGYCILAFIPATGIKIFPKLHDEDASASQRLSILVTGILSIGFGLYSLFINPVLSFA' A
#
# COMPACT_ATOMS: atom_id res chain seq x y z
N MET A 1 10.87 -10.02 17.37
CA MET A 1 10.30 -8.90 16.59
C MET A 1 8.87 -8.73 17.06
N ASP A 2 8.49 -7.53 17.51
CA ASP A 2 7.16 -7.24 18.05
C ASP A 2 6.08 -7.46 16.98
N LEU A 3 4.94 -8.04 17.35
CA LEU A 3 3.80 -8.28 16.45
C LEU A 3 3.36 -6.98 15.76
N ASN A 4 3.44 -5.85 16.46
CA ASN A 4 3.08 -4.53 15.93
C ASN A 4 4.02 -4.09 14.78
N ILE A 5 5.30 -4.43 14.88
CA ILE A 5 6.29 -4.14 13.83
C ILE A 5 6.00 -5.02 12.61
N ILE A 6 5.70 -6.30 12.81
CA ILE A 6 5.33 -7.23 11.74
C ILE A 6 4.10 -6.74 11.00
N LEU A 7 3.06 -6.34 11.74
CA LEU A 7 1.82 -5.82 11.16
C LEU A 7 2.08 -4.52 10.37
N SER A 8 2.86 -3.59 10.93
CA SER A 8 3.18 -2.32 10.29
C SER A 8 3.95 -2.53 8.97
N ILE A 9 4.97 -3.39 8.97
CA ILE A 9 5.71 -3.74 7.75
C ILE A 9 4.80 -4.40 6.72
N THR A 10 3.89 -5.28 7.14
CA THR A 10 2.94 -5.95 6.25
C THR A 10 2.00 -4.95 5.57
N VAL A 11 1.48 -3.97 6.32
CA VAL A 11 0.64 -2.91 5.77
C VAL A 11 1.41 -2.03 4.78
N ILE A 12 2.67 -1.68 5.08
CA ILE A 12 3.53 -0.92 4.16
C ILE A 12 3.76 -1.68 2.86
N LEU A 13 4.11 -2.97 2.93
CA LEU A 13 4.36 -3.80 1.76
C LEU A 13 3.10 -3.99 0.91
N SER A 14 1.94 -4.20 1.55
CA SER A 14 0.65 -4.28 0.85
C SER A 14 0.33 -2.96 0.14
N GLY A 15 0.57 -1.82 0.78
CA GLY A 15 0.39 -0.50 0.16
C GLY A 15 1.35 -0.26 -1.01
N GLY A 16 2.62 -0.67 -0.86
CA GLY A 16 3.62 -0.61 -1.91
C GLY A 16 3.22 -1.43 -3.14
N TYR A 17 2.64 -2.61 -2.93
CA TYR A 17 2.13 -3.46 -4.00
C TYR A 17 1.01 -2.79 -4.82
N CYS A 18 0.13 -2.03 -4.15
CA CYS A 18 -0.89 -1.23 -4.83
C CYS A 18 -0.29 -0.09 -5.66
N ILE A 19 0.84 0.50 -5.26
CA ILE A 19 1.54 1.51 -6.06
C ILE A 19 2.25 0.88 -7.27
N LEU A 20 2.77 -0.34 -7.13
CA LEU A 20 3.35 -1.08 -8.27
C LEU A 20 2.30 -1.36 -9.37
N ALA A 21 1.01 -1.38 -9.03
CA ALA A 21 -0.08 -1.42 -10.00
C ALA A 21 -0.08 -0.24 -10.98
N PHE A 22 0.56 0.88 -10.65
CA PHE A 22 0.59 2.08 -11.48
C PHE A 22 1.83 2.19 -12.37
N ILE A 23 2.85 1.35 -12.15
CA ILE A 23 4.02 1.30 -13.03
C ILE A 23 3.64 0.45 -14.24
N PRO A 24 3.57 0.98 -15.48
CA PRO A 24 2.97 0.27 -16.61
C PRO A 24 3.56 -1.13 -16.85
N ALA A 25 4.88 -1.29 -16.78
CA ALA A 25 5.56 -2.56 -17.01
C ALA A 25 5.27 -3.62 -15.93
N THR A 26 5.00 -3.19 -14.70
CA THR A 26 4.80 -4.05 -13.53
C THR A 26 3.31 -4.25 -13.25
N GLY A 27 2.53 -3.17 -13.33
CA GLY A 27 1.09 -3.13 -13.12
C GLY A 27 0.30 -3.95 -14.14
N ILE A 28 0.72 -4.02 -15.41
CA ILE A 28 0.06 -4.89 -16.39
C ILE A 28 0.24 -6.38 -16.02
N LYS A 29 1.40 -6.75 -15.46
CA LYS A 29 1.67 -8.14 -15.06
C LYS A 29 0.96 -8.53 -13.77
N ILE A 30 0.91 -7.61 -12.81
CA ILE A 30 0.37 -7.87 -11.48
C ILE A 30 -1.15 -7.66 -11.44
N PHE A 31 -1.64 -6.65 -12.16
CA PHE A 31 -3.03 -6.22 -12.20
C PHE A 31 -3.50 -6.02 -13.65
N PRO A 32 -3.58 -7.10 -14.46
CA PRO A 32 -3.99 -7.00 -15.86
C PRO A 32 -5.39 -6.41 -16.03
N LYS A 33 -6.33 -6.76 -15.12
CA LYS A 33 -7.70 -6.22 -15.11
C LYS A 33 -7.79 -4.72 -14.86
N LEU A 34 -6.77 -4.11 -14.24
CA LEU A 34 -6.73 -2.65 -14.07
C LEU A 34 -6.29 -1.94 -15.35
N HIS A 35 -5.64 -2.64 -16.28
CA HIS A 35 -5.08 -2.07 -17.51
C HIS A 35 -5.91 -2.41 -18.75
N ASP A 36 -6.99 -3.16 -18.59
CA ASP A 36 -7.99 -3.36 -19.64
C ASP A 36 -8.57 -2.01 -20.08
N GLU A 37 -8.96 -1.91 -21.36
CA GLU A 37 -9.51 -0.67 -21.93
C GLU A 37 -10.82 -0.25 -21.23
N ASP A 38 -11.53 -1.21 -20.63
CA ASP A 38 -12.78 -1.00 -19.89
C ASP A 38 -12.58 -0.67 -18.40
N ALA A 39 -11.34 -0.67 -17.89
CA ALA A 39 -11.08 -0.46 -16.47
C ALA A 39 -11.42 0.98 -16.06
N SER A 40 -12.33 1.14 -15.10
CA SER A 40 -12.78 2.46 -14.66
C SER A 40 -11.62 3.26 -14.06
N ALA A 41 -11.46 4.51 -14.49
CA ALA A 41 -10.52 5.46 -13.89
C ALA A 41 -10.71 5.58 -12.37
N SER A 42 -11.95 5.42 -11.89
CA SER A 42 -12.28 5.40 -10.47
C SER A 42 -11.62 4.22 -9.73
N GLN A 43 -11.64 3.01 -10.30
CA GLN A 43 -11.03 1.82 -9.70
C GLN A 43 -9.51 1.95 -9.61
N ARG A 44 -8.89 2.49 -10.66
CA ARG A 44 -7.45 2.82 -10.65
C ARG A 44 -7.17 3.77 -9.49
N LEU A 45 -7.86 4.91 -9.44
CA LEU A 45 -7.66 5.92 -8.41
C LEU A 45 -7.88 5.38 -7.00
N SER A 46 -8.91 4.56 -6.78
CA SER A 46 -9.17 3.93 -5.47
C SER A 46 -7.99 3.08 -5.02
N ILE A 47 -7.42 2.26 -5.90
CA ILE A 47 -6.26 1.41 -5.57
C ILE A 47 -5.02 2.26 -5.24
N LEU A 48 -4.80 3.35 -5.98
CA LEU A 48 -3.70 4.28 -5.69
C LEU A 48 -3.85 4.92 -4.31
N VAL A 49 -5.02 5.48 -4.03
CA VAL A 49 -5.31 6.17 -2.77
C VAL A 49 -5.22 5.21 -1.60
N THR A 50 -5.79 4.00 -1.72
CA THR A 50 -5.67 2.96 -0.69
C THR A 50 -4.21 2.55 -0.47
N GLY A 51 -3.42 2.43 -1.55
CA GLY A 51 -1.99 2.12 -1.45
C GLY A 51 -1.21 3.18 -0.68
N ILE A 52 -1.37 4.46 -1.05
CA ILE A 52 -0.71 5.61 -0.41
C ILE A 52 -1.11 5.69 1.07
N LEU A 53 -2.40 5.58 1.38
CA LEU A 53 -2.89 5.62 2.75
C LEU A 53 -2.36 4.45 3.57
N SER A 54 -2.31 3.23 3.02
CA SER A 54 -1.77 2.06 3.71
C SER A 54 -0.30 2.25 4.07
N ILE A 55 0.53 2.77 3.15
CA ILE A 55 1.92 3.10 3.46
C ILE A 55 1.98 4.16 4.56
N GLY A 56 1.19 5.23 4.46
CA GLY A 56 1.13 6.28 5.48
C GLY A 56 0.77 5.75 6.87
N PHE A 57 -0.28 4.93 6.97
CA PHE A 57 -0.70 4.30 8.23
C PHE A 57 0.34 3.30 8.76
N GLY A 58 0.94 2.51 7.88
CA GLY A 58 1.99 1.57 8.26
C GLY A 58 3.24 2.27 8.78
N LEU A 59 3.67 3.36 8.14
CA LEU A 59 4.77 4.20 8.62
C LEU A 59 4.42 4.91 9.93
N TYR A 60 3.21 5.45 10.05
CA TYR A 60 2.70 6.03 11.30
C TYR A 60 2.79 5.00 12.44
N SER A 61 2.30 3.79 12.22
CA SER A 61 2.37 2.71 13.21
C SER A 61 3.81 2.27 13.49
N LEU A 62 4.70 2.27 12.50
CA LEU A 62 6.09 1.89 12.69
C LEU A 62 6.90 2.94 13.46
N PHE A 63 6.60 4.23 13.32
CA PHE A 63 7.41 5.31 13.91
C PHE A 63 6.78 5.96 15.14
N ILE A 64 5.46 6.08 15.22
CA ILE A 64 4.79 6.80 16.32
C ILE A 64 4.37 5.85 17.44
N ASN A 65 3.92 4.64 17.10
CA ASN A 65 3.49 3.64 18.07
C ASN A 65 4.64 3.16 18.98
N PRO A 66 5.85 2.84 18.48
CA PRO A 66 6.96 2.54 19.38
C PRO A 66 7.42 3.75 20.18
N VAL A 67 7.39 4.98 19.63
CA VAL A 67 7.79 6.19 20.37
C VAL A 67 6.88 6.47 21.58
N LEU A 68 5.57 6.21 21.46
CA LEU A 68 4.62 6.30 22.58
C LEU A 68 4.72 5.13 23.57
N SER A 69 5.27 3.98 23.17
CA SER A 69 5.52 2.85 24.07
C SER A 69 6.77 3.01 24.94
N PHE A 70 7.66 3.95 24.58
CA PHE A 70 8.89 4.27 25.34
C PHE A 70 8.78 5.59 26.14
N ALA A 71 7.66 6.31 26.06
CA ALA A 71 7.35 7.51 26.84
C ALA A 71 6.42 7.20 28.00
#